data_AF-A0A974U956-F1
#
_entry.id   AF-A0A974U956-F1
#
_cell.length_a   1.000
_cell.length_b   1.000
_cell.length_c   1.000
_cell.angle_alpha   90.00
_cell.angle_beta   90.00
_cell.angle_gamma   90.00
#
_symmetry.space_group_name_H-M   'P 1'
#
loop_
_entity.id
_entity.type
_entity.pdbx_description
1 polymer ?
#
loop_
_entity_poly.entity_id
_entity_poly.type
_entity_poly.pdbx_seq_one_letter_code
_entity_poly.pdbx_strand_id
1 'polypeptide(L)'
;MRVAQKGFTLIETMVVLVIIGIVAAFTLPKFYEYIAKTQVAEGIQMATNAKITITDNLQNGRCTDPYAQVNNTITGRYAQLVISDDPSKDKGSSIETNTNGCVVTITYGRGVDASGNSSGASKYINNQALVLNMLYNGSYEIDGATTLPLQYRPKSLVSTFK
;
A
#
# COMPACT_ATOMS: atom_id res chain seq x y z
N MET A 1 -48.29 9.56 35.70
CA MET A 1 -47.05 10.12 36.31
C MET A 1 -46.04 10.35 35.20
N ARG A 2 -45.58 11.60 35.00
CA ARG A 2 -44.44 11.87 34.12
C ARG A 2 -43.16 11.61 34.92
N VAL A 3 -42.40 10.60 34.54
CA VAL A 3 -41.06 10.38 35.09
C VAL A 3 -40.20 11.53 34.59
N ALA A 4 -39.73 12.40 35.49
CA ALA A 4 -38.77 13.43 35.13
C ALA A 4 -37.48 12.74 34.68
N GLN A 5 -37.08 12.90 33.42
CA GLN A 5 -35.80 12.42 32.93
C GLN A 5 -34.69 13.11 33.73
N LYS A 6 -33.98 12.34 34.55
CA LYS A 6 -32.74 12.78 35.19
C LYS A 6 -31.67 12.91 34.10
N GLY A 7 -31.30 14.14 33.77
CA GLY A 7 -30.15 14.41 32.91
C GLY A 7 -28.82 14.15 33.63
N PHE A 8 -27.74 14.06 32.86
CA PHE A 8 -26.37 14.00 33.37
C PHE A 8 -25.99 15.33 34.05
N THR A 9 -25.18 15.25 35.10
CA THR A 9 -24.62 16.44 35.76
C THR A 9 -23.43 17.00 34.99
N LEU A 10 -23.19 18.31 35.13
CA LEU A 10 -22.05 18.98 34.51
C LEU A 10 -20.72 18.43 35.04
N ILE A 11 -20.66 18.07 36.33
CA ILE A 11 -19.46 17.50 36.95
C ILE A 11 -19.16 16.09 36.44
N GLU A 12 -20.17 15.26 36.24
CA GLU A 12 -19.98 13.93 35.62
C GLU A 12 -19.41 14.08 34.21
N THR A 13 -19.94 15.02 33.44
CA THR A 13 -19.47 15.26 32.06
C THR A 13 -18.02 15.78 32.04
N MET A 14 -17.64 16.63 32.99
CA MET A 14 -16.25 17.14 33.10
C MET A 14 -15.25 16.02 33.40
N VAL A 15 -15.54 15.14 34.34
CA VAL A 15 -14.64 14.02 34.68
C VAL A 15 -14.54 13.04 33.51
N VAL A 16 -15.66 12.74 32.84
CA VAL A 16 -15.68 11.87 31.68
C VAL A 16 -14.82 12.43 30.54
N LEU A 17 -14.91 13.74 30.25
CA LEU A 17 -14.10 14.38 29.22
C LEU A 17 -12.60 14.34 29.53
N VAL A 18 -12.21 14.49 30.81
CA VAL A 18 -10.80 14.39 31.22
C VAL A 18 -10.25 12.99 30.96
N ILE A 19 -10.99 11.95 31.34
CA ILE A 19 -10.57 10.56 31.13
C ILE A 19 -10.45 10.26 29.63
N ILE A 20 -11.45 10.64 28.83
CA ILE A 20 -11.42 10.48 27.36
C ILE A 20 -10.22 11.22 26.76
N GLY A 21 -9.92 12.43 27.24
CA GLY A 21 -8.78 13.23 26.79
C GLY A 21 -7.44 12.52 26.98
N ILE A 22 -7.21 11.93 28.16
CA ILE A 22 -5.98 11.17 28.46
C ILE A 22 -5.87 9.94 27.56
N VAL A 23 -6.93 9.16 27.43
CA VAL A 23 -6.92 7.92 26.62
C VAL A 23 -6.71 8.24 25.13
N ALA A 24 -7.36 9.29 24.62
CA ALA A 24 -7.24 9.72 23.24
C ALA A 24 -5.80 10.13 22.88
N ALA A 25 -5.09 10.81 23.79
CA ALA A 25 -3.71 11.25 23.56
C ALA A 25 -2.75 10.10 23.24
N PHE A 26 -2.92 8.93 23.89
CA PHE A 26 -2.09 7.76 23.63
C PHE A 26 -2.58 6.92 22.43
N THR A 27 -3.90 6.86 22.23
CA THR A 27 -4.50 5.93 21.26
C THR A 27 -4.50 6.49 19.85
N LEU A 28 -4.71 7.80 19.68
CA LEU A 28 -4.82 8.42 18.36
C LEU A 28 -3.57 8.26 17.48
N PRO A 29 -2.33 8.51 17.97
CA PRO A 29 -1.13 8.33 17.15
C PRO A 29 -1.01 6.90 16.61
N LYS A 30 -1.26 5.90 17.48
CA LYS A 30 -1.22 4.48 17.12
C LYS A 30 -2.30 4.12 16.10
N PHE A 31 -3.50 4.70 16.24
CA PHE A 31 -4.59 4.48 15.30
C PHE A 31 -4.25 4.98 13.89
N TYR A 32 -3.63 6.15 13.76
CA TYR A 32 -3.24 6.66 12.45
C TYR A 32 -2.10 5.86 11.79
N GLU A 33 -1.18 5.31 12.59
CA GLU A 33 -0.18 4.36 12.08
C GLU A 33 -0.81 3.06 11.58
N TYR A 34 -1.84 2.56 12.28
CA TYR A 34 -2.58 1.38 11.84
C TYR A 34 -3.30 1.62 10.51
N ILE A 35 -3.95 2.79 10.36
CA ILE A 35 -4.55 3.18 9.07
C ILE A 35 -3.50 3.24 7.96
N ALA A 36 -2.30 3.78 8.24
CA ALA A 36 -1.24 3.79 7.24
C ALA A 36 -0.85 2.36 6.80
N LYS A 37 -0.77 1.40 7.73
CA LYS A 37 -0.47 0.00 7.41
C LYS A 37 -1.58 -0.68 6.61
N THR A 38 -2.85 -0.40 6.90
CA THR A 38 -3.98 -0.96 6.13
C THR A 38 -4.00 -0.41 4.71
N GLN A 39 -3.67 0.87 4.52
CA GLN A 39 -3.52 1.48 3.19
C GLN A 39 -2.34 0.87 2.43
N VAL A 40 -1.22 0.58 3.10
CA VAL A 40 -0.09 -0.15 2.48
C VAL A 40 -0.52 -1.54 2.02
N ALA A 41 -1.29 -2.26 2.83
CA ALA A 41 -1.78 -3.60 2.50
C ALA A 41 -2.65 -3.63 1.24
N GLU A 42 -3.43 -2.58 0.97
CA GLU A 42 -4.16 -2.44 -0.29
C GLU A 42 -3.20 -2.40 -1.50
N GLY A 43 -2.10 -1.65 -1.40
CA GLY A 43 -1.07 -1.63 -2.44
C GLY A 43 -0.47 -3.01 -2.72
N ILE A 44 -0.29 -3.84 -1.68
CA ILE A 44 0.19 -5.23 -1.84
C ILE A 44 -0.85 -6.10 -2.53
N GLN A 45 -2.14 -5.90 -2.22
CA GLN A 45 -3.21 -6.58 -2.92
C GLN A 45 -3.21 -6.21 -4.40
N MET A 46 -2.98 -4.94 -4.73
CA MET A 46 -2.84 -4.49 -6.12
C MET A 46 -1.65 -5.16 -6.82
N ALA A 47 -0.49 -5.28 -6.15
CA ALA A 47 0.67 -5.99 -6.71
C ALA A 47 0.39 -7.47 -6.93
N THR A 48 -0.38 -8.10 -6.05
CA THR A 48 -0.81 -9.49 -6.22
C THR A 48 -1.69 -9.65 -7.46
N ASN A 49 -2.62 -8.72 -7.69
CA ASN A 49 -3.46 -8.71 -8.89
C ASN A 49 -2.63 -8.48 -10.17
N ALA A 50 -1.56 -7.66 -10.08
CA ALA A 50 -0.67 -7.39 -11.21
C ALA A 50 0.13 -8.61 -11.68
N LYS A 51 0.30 -9.65 -10.84
CA LYS A 51 1.10 -10.84 -11.19
C LYS A 51 0.60 -11.54 -12.45
N ILE A 52 -0.72 -11.65 -12.61
CA ILE A 52 -1.32 -12.31 -13.78
C ILE A 52 -0.96 -11.53 -15.04
N THR A 53 -1.20 -10.21 -15.03
CA THR A 53 -0.84 -9.32 -16.12
C THR A 53 0.65 -9.37 -16.47
N ILE A 54 1.53 -9.38 -15.48
CA ILE A 54 2.99 -9.49 -15.71
C ILE A 54 3.33 -10.84 -16.33
N THR A 55 2.74 -11.93 -15.84
CA THR A 55 2.99 -13.28 -16.35
C THR A 55 2.54 -13.43 -17.80
N ASP A 56 1.37 -12.87 -18.14
CA ASP A 56 0.86 -12.87 -19.52
C ASP A 56 1.77 -12.04 -20.45
N ASN A 57 2.21 -10.86 -20.00
CA ASN A 57 3.14 -10.03 -20.77
C ASN A 57 4.51 -10.71 -20.97
N LEU A 58 4.98 -11.45 -19.96
CA LEU A 58 6.26 -12.16 -20.02
C LEU A 58 6.26 -13.28 -21.07
N GLN A 59 5.11 -13.83 -21.44
CA GLN A 59 5.01 -14.75 -22.58
C GLN A 59 5.43 -14.09 -23.90
N ASN A 60 5.28 -12.76 -23.99
CA ASN A 60 5.72 -11.94 -25.11
C ASN A 60 7.11 -11.30 -24.87
N GLY A 61 7.82 -11.69 -23.80
CA GLY A 61 9.17 -11.21 -23.47
C GLY A 61 9.23 -9.79 -22.91
N ARG A 62 8.12 -9.24 -22.41
CA ARG A 62 8.03 -7.87 -21.86
C ARG A 62 7.33 -7.88 -20.51
N CYS A 63 7.60 -6.91 -19.64
CA CYS A 63 6.83 -6.76 -18.39
C CYS A 63 5.56 -5.94 -18.61
N THR A 64 5.57 -5.06 -19.60
CA THR A 64 4.46 -4.17 -19.95
C THR A 64 3.83 -4.54 -21.28
N ASP A 65 2.51 -4.35 -21.39
CA ASP A 65 1.80 -4.42 -22.67
C ASP A 65 1.96 -3.07 -23.42
N PRO A 66 2.52 -3.03 -24.65
CA PRO A 66 2.54 -1.82 -25.46
C PRO A 66 1.15 -1.39 -25.96
N TYR A 67 0.16 -2.29 -25.95
CA TYR A 67 -1.22 -2.00 -26.28
C TYR A 67 -2.00 -1.78 -24.98
N ALA A 68 -2.49 -0.55 -24.76
CA ALA A 68 -3.08 -0.07 -23.51
C ALA A 68 -4.42 -0.76 -23.08
N GLN A 69 -4.75 -1.94 -23.60
CA GLN A 69 -5.95 -2.69 -23.26
C GLN A 69 -5.79 -3.52 -21.99
N VAL A 70 -4.54 -3.79 -21.55
CA VAL A 70 -4.24 -4.34 -20.22
C VAL A 70 -3.41 -3.31 -19.45
N ASN A 71 -4.04 -2.67 -18.46
CA ASN A 71 -3.51 -1.48 -17.83
C ASN A 71 -2.20 -1.75 -17.08
N ASN A 72 -1.05 -1.33 -17.63
CA ASN A 72 0.24 -1.23 -16.91
C ASN A 72 0.14 -0.35 -15.66
N THR A 73 -0.98 0.34 -15.47
CA THR A 73 -1.28 1.13 -14.30
C THR A 73 -2.56 0.62 -13.64
N ILE A 74 -2.46 0.22 -12.38
CA ILE A 74 -3.62 -0.14 -11.56
C ILE A 74 -3.78 0.98 -10.53
N THR A 75 -4.94 1.61 -10.50
CA THR A 75 -5.21 2.69 -9.51
C THR A 75 -6.20 2.16 -8.49
N GLY A 76 -5.77 2.13 -7.22
CA GLY A 76 -6.60 1.82 -6.08
C GLY A 76 -7.11 3.10 -5.40
N ARG A 77 -7.62 2.96 -4.18
CA ARG A 77 -8.12 4.08 -3.39
C ARG A 77 -7.00 4.92 -2.82
N TYR A 78 -5.93 4.32 -2.30
CA TYR A 78 -4.86 5.08 -1.64
C TYR A 78 -3.55 5.12 -2.41
N ALA A 79 -3.43 4.34 -3.49
CA ALA A 79 -2.20 4.21 -4.24
C ALA A 79 -2.45 3.97 -5.73
N GLN A 80 -1.43 4.26 -6.51
CA GLN A 80 -1.33 3.89 -7.91
C GLN A 80 -0.14 2.97 -8.08
N LEU A 81 -0.35 1.84 -8.75
CA LEU A 81 0.65 0.87 -9.11
C LEU A 81 0.99 1.06 -10.59
N VAL A 82 2.28 1.07 -10.92
CA VAL A 82 2.81 1.07 -12.28
C VAL A 82 3.72 -0.13 -12.48
N ILE A 83 3.48 -0.88 -13.55
CA ILE A 83 4.33 -1.98 -14.02
C ILE A 83 5.38 -1.39 -14.97
N SER A 84 6.63 -1.80 -14.79
CA SER A 84 7.77 -1.33 -15.57
C SER A 84 8.78 -2.44 -15.80
N ASP A 85 9.62 -2.27 -16.82
CA ASP A 85 10.79 -3.10 -17.06
C ASP A 85 12.01 -2.52 -16.31
N ASP A 86 12.81 -3.37 -15.67
CA ASP A 86 14.19 -3.06 -15.32
C ASP A 86 15.11 -3.60 -16.43
N PRO A 87 15.68 -2.73 -17.28
CA PRO A 87 16.55 -3.16 -18.39
C PRO A 87 17.87 -3.76 -17.91
N SER A 88 18.20 -3.62 -16.62
CA SER A 88 19.45 -4.12 -16.01
C SER A 88 19.35 -5.59 -15.58
N LYS A 89 18.18 -6.22 -15.73
CA LYS A 89 17.92 -7.58 -15.26
C LYS A 89 17.51 -8.49 -16.42
N ASP A 90 18.04 -9.71 -16.40
CA ASP A 90 17.69 -10.72 -17.40
C ASP A 90 16.24 -11.19 -17.24
N LYS A 91 15.51 -11.18 -18.36
CA LYS A 91 14.16 -11.74 -18.48
C LYS A 91 14.16 -13.23 -18.89
N GLY A 92 15.34 -13.83 -19.09
CA GLY A 92 15.52 -15.25 -19.44
C GLY A 92 16.20 -16.16 -18.41
N SER A 93 16.41 -15.75 -17.16
CA SER A 93 16.98 -16.61 -16.11
C SER A 93 15.99 -17.70 -15.67
N SER A 94 16.42 -18.96 -15.54
CA SER A 94 15.59 -20.04 -15.00
C SER A 94 15.75 -20.26 -13.49
N ILE A 95 16.59 -19.44 -12.83
CA ILE A 95 16.81 -19.50 -11.39
C ILE A 95 15.66 -18.79 -10.69
N GLU A 96 14.88 -19.55 -9.92
CA GLU A 96 13.65 -19.09 -9.25
C GLU A 96 13.83 -17.89 -8.32
N THR A 97 15.02 -17.76 -7.71
CA THR A 97 15.34 -16.68 -6.76
C THR A 97 15.87 -15.41 -7.43
N ASN A 98 16.06 -15.41 -8.75
CA ASN A 98 16.48 -14.22 -9.47
C ASN A 98 15.27 -13.35 -9.82
N THR A 99 15.51 -12.05 -9.94
CA THR A 99 14.56 -11.11 -10.53
C THR A 99 14.30 -11.47 -11.99
N ASN A 100 13.04 -11.45 -12.42
CA ASN A 100 12.63 -11.66 -13.81
C ASN A 100 12.66 -10.38 -14.67
N GLY A 101 13.16 -9.27 -14.09
CA GLY A 101 13.27 -7.96 -14.71
C GLY A 101 11.99 -7.14 -14.73
N CYS A 102 10.90 -7.63 -14.14
CA CYS A 102 9.68 -6.87 -13.96
C CYS A 102 9.64 -6.19 -12.60
N VAL A 103 9.32 -4.90 -12.61
CA VAL A 103 9.26 -4.06 -11.43
C VAL A 103 7.88 -3.46 -11.30
N VAL A 104 7.35 -3.52 -10.09
CA VAL A 104 6.07 -2.96 -9.71
C VAL A 104 6.31 -1.80 -8.75
N THR A 105 5.92 -0.60 -9.15
CA THR A 105 6.05 0.60 -8.33
C THR A 105 4.70 1.04 -7.82
N ILE A 106 4.48 0.97 -6.51
CA ILE A 106 3.26 1.44 -5.84
C ILE A 106 3.56 2.82 -5.25
N THR A 107 2.89 3.87 -5.74
CA THR A 107 2.98 5.22 -5.20
C THR A 107 1.74 5.57 -4.38
N TYR A 108 1.91 5.77 -3.09
CA TYR A 108 0.84 6.14 -2.16
C TYR A 108 0.50 7.64 -2.28
N GLY A 109 -0.78 7.96 -2.15
CA GLY A 109 -1.32 9.31 -2.34
C GLY A 109 -1.81 9.61 -3.75
N ARG A 110 -1.67 8.65 -4.67
CA ARG A 110 -2.12 8.77 -6.08
C ARG A 110 -3.38 7.96 -6.40
N GLY A 111 -4.11 7.52 -5.38
CA GLY A 111 -5.33 6.76 -5.56
C GLY A 111 -6.54 7.63 -5.91
N VAL A 112 -7.65 6.98 -6.24
CA VAL A 112 -8.92 7.64 -6.58
C VAL A 112 -10.10 7.07 -5.79
N ASP A 113 -11.10 7.90 -5.51
CA ASP A 113 -12.37 7.44 -4.94
C ASP A 113 -13.24 6.75 -6.01
N ALA A 114 -14.42 6.26 -5.60
CA ALA A 114 -15.36 5.60 -6.51
C ALA A 114 -15.90 6.52 -7.63
N SER A 115 -15.71 7.83 -7.50
CA SER A 115 -16.08 8.85 -8.50
C SER A 115 -14.90 9.30 -9.36
N GLY A 116 -13.71 8.74 -9.15
CA GLY A 116 -12.49 9.09 -9.90
C GLY A 116 -11.73 10.31 -9.36
N ASN A 117 -12.14 10.90 -8.24
CA ASN A 117 -11.42 12.03 -7.64
C ASN A 117 -10.22 11.53 -6.86
N SER A 118 -9.15 12.33 -6.78
CA SER A 118 -7.96 11.97 -6.00
C SER A 118 -8.29 11.67 -4.55
N SER A 119 -8.02 10.45 -4.12
CA SER A 119 -8.16 9.99 -2.75
C SER A 119 -6.75 9.90 -2.17
N GLY A 120 -6.40 10.90 -1.36
CA GLY A 120 -5.08 10.99 -0.74
C GLY A 120 -4.79 9.78 0.18
N ALA A 121 -3.54 9.66 0.62
CA ALA A 121 -3.15 8.64 1.59
C ALA A 121 -2.92 9.26 2.97
N SER A 122 -2.72 8.39 3.97
CA SER A 122 -2.29 8.79 5.31
C SER A 122 -1.02 9.63 5.22
N LYS A 123 -0.95 10.69 6.04
CA LYS A 123 0.21 11.61 6.10
C LYS A 123 1.54 10.88 6.23
N TYR A 124 1.56 9.72 6.88
CA TYR A 124 2.77 8.93 7.12
C TYR A 124 3.32 8.19 5.90
N ILE A 125 2.49 8.00 4.87
CA ILE A 125 2.87 7.26 3.65
C ILE A 125 2.62 8.06 2.37
N ASN A 126 2.03 9.25 2.46
CA ASN A 126 1.72 10.06 1.30
C ASN A 126 2.99 10.41 0.50
N ASN A 127 2.92 10.29 -0.83
CA ASN A 127 4.03 10.45 -1.77
C ASN A 127 5.21 9.48 -1.55
N GLN A 128 5.00 8.41 -0.77
CA GLN A 128 5.99 7.35 -0.64
C GLN A 128 5.77 6.28 -1.71
N ALA A 129 6.86 5.65 -2.14
CA ALA A 129 6.84 4.55 -3.08
C ALA A 129 7.26 3.25 -2.40
N LEU A 130 6.54 2.17 -2.69
CA LEU A 130 6.97 0.80 -2.48
C LEU A 130 7.30 0.17 -3.82
N VAL A 131 8.57 -0.12 -4.04
CA VAL A 131 9.09 -0.67 -5.29
C VAL A 131 9.39 -2.15 -5.06
N LEU A 132 8.82 -3.00 -5.91
CA LEU A 132 8.90 -4.45 -5.79
C LEU A 132 9.50 -5.04 -7.05
N ASN A 133 10.57 -5.81 -6.91
CA ASN A 133 11.09 -6.63 -8.00
C ASN A 133 10.35 -7.97 -7.98
N MET A 134 9.89 -8.42 -9.14
CA MET A 134 9.31 -9.74 -9.28
C MET A 134 10.39 -10.77 -9.55
N LEU A 135 10.31 -11.91 -8.85
CA LEU A 135 11.20 -13.04 -9.04
C LEU A 135 10.61 -14.03 -10.05
N TYR A 136 11.42 -14.96 -10.54
CA TYR A 136 10.95 -16.01 -11.47
C TYR A 136 9.89 -16.94 -10.89
N ASN A 137 9.94 -17.20 -9.58
CA ASN A 137 8.86 -17.93 -8.89
C ASN A 137 7.59 -17.08 -8.67
N GLY A 138 7.54 -15.86 -9.20
CA GLY A 138 6.42 -14.93 -9.08
C GLY A 138 6.26 -14.31 -7.70
N SER A 139 7.21 -14.51 -6.78
CA SER A 139 7.27 -13.76 -5.52
C SER A 139 7.78 -12.33 -5.76
N TYR A 140 7.61 -11.48 -4.74
CA TYR A 140 8.11 -10.10 -4.77
C TYR A 140 9.17 -9.93 -3.69
N GLU A 141 10.23 -9.24 -4.04
CA GLU A 141 11.20 -8.69 -3.09
C GLU A 141 11.13 -7.17 -3.10
N ILE A 142 11.47 -6.55 -1.97
CA ILE A 142 11.52 -5.09 -1.88
C ILE A 142 12.80 -4.59 -2.54
N ASP A 143 12.65 -3.64 -3.46
CA ASP A 143 13.76 -2.97 -4.12
C ASP A 143 14.32 -1.80 -3.29
N GLY A 144 15.61 -1.50 -3.47
CA GLY A 144 16.31 -0.42 -2.78
C GLY A 144 15.77 0.98 -3.10
N ALA A 145 15.08 1.18 -4.22
CA ALA A 145 14.42 2.43 -4.57
C ALA A 145 13.15 2.71 -3.73
N THR A 146 12.72 1.77 -2.89
CA THR A 146 11.59 1.96 -1.97
C THR A 146 11.82 3.09 -0.98
N THR A 147 11.00 4.14 -1.07
CA THR A 147 11.03 5.28 -0.13
C THR A 147 10.13 5.08 1.08
N LEU A 148 9.16 4.16 1.02
CA LEU A 148 8.24 3.85 2.12
C LEU A 148 9.01 3.56 3.42
N PRO A 149 8.68 4.20 4.56
CA PRO A 149 9.39 3.97 5.82
C PRO A 149 9.29 2.52 6.29
N LEU A 150 10.37 2.01 6.89
CA LEU A 150 10.48 0.61 7.35
C LEU A 150 9.33 0.19 8.26
N GLN A 151 8.84 1.08 9.13
CA GLN A 151 7.75 0.79 10.06
C GLN A 151 6.41 0.46 9.38
N TYR A 152 6.24 0.84 8.11
CA TYR A 152 5.05 0.59 7.31
C TYR A 152 5.25 -0.49 6.24
N ARG A 153 6.49 -0.99 6.04
CA ARG A 153 6.74 -2.04 5.04
C ARG A 153 6.14 -3.38 5.52
N PRO A 154 5.57 -4.18 4.61
CA PRO A 154 5.04 -5.50 4.97
C PRO A 154 6.18 -6.43 5.38
N LYS A 155 6.04 -7.11 6.52
CA LYS A 155 7.04 -8.07 7.00
C LYS A 155 7.10 -9.36 6.17
N SER A 156 6.08 -9.63 5.36
CA SER A 156 6.00 -10.81 4.49
C SER A 156 6.89 -10.71 3.25
N LEU A 157 7.33 -9.51 2.89
CA LEU A 157 8.23 -9.30 1.75
C LEU A 157 9.66 -9.28 2.25
N VAL A 158 10.49 -10.16 1.69
CA VAL A 158 11.90 -10.22 2.01
C VAL A 158 12.57 -8.97 1.41
N SER A 159 13.32 -8.26 2.25
CA SER A 159 14.16 -7.14 1.83
C SER A 159 15.52 -7.70 1.46
N THR A 160 15.91 -7.60 0.19
CA THR A 160 17.26 -7.98 -0.24
C THR A 160 18.20 -6.84 0.14
N PHE A 161 18.81 -6.93 1.33
CA PHE A 161 19.99 -6.13 1.66
C PHE A 161 21.14 -6.69 0.82
N LYS A 162 21.43 -6.07 -0.33
CA LYS A 162 22.72 -6.23 -1.01
C LYS A 162 23.75 -5.30 -0.39
#